data_AF-A0A433XEY9-F1
#
_entry.id   AF-A0A433XEY9-F1
#
_cell.length_a   1.000
_cell.length_b   1.000
_cell.length_c   1.000
_cell.angle_alpha   90.00
_cell.angle_beta   90.00
_cell.angle_gamma   90.00
#
_symmetry.space_group_name_H-M   'P 1'
#
loop_
_entity.id
_entity.type
_entity.pdbx_description
1 polymer ?
#
loop_
_entity_poly.entity_id
_entity_poly.type
_entity_poly.pdbx_seq_one_letter_code
_entity_poly.pdbx_strand_id
1 'polypeptide(L)' 'MKFYKVVKCDAEGTQTAPSITISGPSPEAAAELALGEPLARRGRTDNLVAKVYYQGSSGANTMQRLYRKPSE' A
#
# COMPACT_ATOMS: atom_id res chain seq x y z
N MET A 1 0.94 15.93 8.46
CA MET A 1 1.07 15.07 7.27
C MET A 1 1.62 13.72 7.69
N LYS A 2 1.09 12.61 7.15
CA LYS A 2 1.55 11.24 7.46
C LYS A 2 2.28 10.68 6.24
N PHE A 3 3.41 10.01 6.47
CA PHE A 3 4.16 9.33 5.41
C PHE A 3 3.81 7.85 5.39
N TYR A 4 3.58 7.34 4.19
CA TYR A 4 3.26 5.94 3.96
C TYR A 4 4.22 5.37 2.93
N LYS A 5 4.78 4.22 3.26
CA LYS A 5 5.56 3.41 2.33
C LYS A 5 4.64 2.41 1.66
N VAL A 6 4.46 2.54 0.36
CA VAL A 6 3.66 1.67 -0.49
C VAL A 6 4.60 0.70 -1.18
N VAL A 7 4.35 -0.59 -1.02
CA VAL A 7 5.11 -1.67 -1.67
C VAL A 7 4.18 -2.36 -2.64
N LYS A 8 4.48 -2.27 -3.94
CA LYS A 8 3.73 -3.01 -4.96
C LYS A 8 4.11 -4.48 -4.89
N CYS A 9 3.10 -5.33 -4.80
CA CYS A 9 3.26 -6.78 -4.71
C CYS A 9 2.39 -7.48 -5.74
N ASP A 10 2.76 -8.70 -6.09
CA ASP A 10 1.91 -9.63 -6.84
C ASP A 10 0.89 -10.34 -5.90
N ALA A 11 0.00 -11.15 -6.47
CA ALA A 11 -0.97 -11.96 -5.74
C ALA A 11 -0.32 -12.92 -4.72
N GLU A 12 0.91 -13.37 -4.97
CA GLU A 12 1.71 -14.16 -4.03
C GLU A 12 2.31 -13.33 -2.87
N GLY A 13 2.18 -12.00 -2.93
CA GLY A 13 2.76 -11.07 -1.96
C GLY A 13 4.24 -10.78 -2.16
N THR A 14 4.82 -11.27 -3.25
CA THR A 14 6.18 -10.95 -3.73
C THR A 14 6.22 -9.51 -4.21
N GLN A 15 7.23 -8.74 -3.78
CA GLN A 15 7.42 -7.37 -4.21
C GLN A 15 7.81 -7.34 -5.70
N THR A 16 7.03 -6.64 -6.52
CA THR A 16 7.23 -6.55 -7.98
C THR A 16 7.82 -5.22 -8.43
N ALA A 17 7.82 -4.20 -7.56
CA ALA A 17 8.37 -2.88 -7.87
C ALA A 17 9.07 -2.27 -6.63
N PRO A 18 9.96 -1.28 -6.81
CA PRO A 18 10.52 -0.55 -5.69
C PRO A 18 9.43 0.10 -4.82
N SER A 19 9.67 0.15 -3.51
CA SER A 19 8.73 0.77 -2.58
C SER A 19 8.73 2.28 -2.73
N ILE A 20 7.55 2.88 -2.75
CA ILE A 20 7.34 4.32 -2.92
C ILE A 20 6.92 4.91 -1.58
N THR A 21 7.62 5.96 -1.13
CA THR A 21 7.19 6.72 0.05
C THR A 21 6.42 7.95 -0.40
N ILE A 22 5.18 8.08 0.05
CA ILE A 22 4.29 9.19 -0.29
C ILE A 22 3.57 9.72 0.94
N SER A 23 3.36 11.04 0.99
CA SER A 23 2.59 11.68 2.06
C SER A 23 1.11 11.74 1.70
N GLY A 24 0.23 11.39 2.64
CA GLY A 24 -1.21 11.44 2.41
C GLY A 24 -2.03 11.62 3.69
N PRO A 25 -3.34 11.90 3.58
CA PRO A 25 -4.24 11.95 4.73
C PRO A 25 -4.48 10.55 5.33
N SER A 26 -4.51 9.53 4.47
CA SER A 26 -4.85 8.14 4.79
C SER A 26 -3.96 7.16 4.02
N PRO A 27 -3.78 5.93 4.52
CA PRO A 27 -3.03 4.89 3.80
C PRO A 27 -3.67 4.48 2.47
N GLU A 28 -4.96 4.75 2.26
CA GLU A 28 -5.69 4.45 1.02
C GLU A 28 -5.35 5.47 -0.06
N ALA A 29 -5.55 6.75 0.25
CA ALA A 29 -5.11 7.86 -0.60
C ALA A 29 -3.61 7.75 -0.97
N ALA A 30 -2.76 7.34 -0.03
CA ALA A 30 -1.35 7.09 -0.32
C ALA A 30 -1.13 5.94 -1.31
N ALA A 31 -1.89 4.85 -1.19
CA ALA A 31 -1.81 3.72 -2.10
C ALA A 31 -2.29 4.11 -3.51
N GLU A 32 -3.44 4.78 -3.61
CA GLU A 32 -4.01 5.24 -4.88
C GLU A 32 -3.08 6.23 -5.58
N LEU A 33 -2.46 7.16 -4.85
CA LEU A 33 -1.48 8.09 -5.41
C LEU A 33 -0.19 7.39 -5.87
N ALA A 34 0.26 6.37 -5.16
CA ALA A 34 1.49 5.64 -5.51
C ALA A 34 1.29 4.66 -6.69
N LEU A 35 0.10 4.08 -6.83
CA LEU A 35 -0.22 3.12 -7.88
C LEU A 35 -0.90 3.77 -9.09
N GLY A 36 -1.50 4.94 -8.94
CA GLY A 36 -2.23 5.64 -9.99
C GLY A 36 -3.56 4.97 -10.36
N GLU A 37 -4.05 4.07 -9.53
CA GLU A 37 -5.24 3.26 -9.78
C GLU A 37 -6.12 3.24 -8.52
N PRO A 38 -7.46 3.21 -8.65
CA PRO A 38 -8.34 2.99 -7.51
C PRO A 38 -8.08 1.60 -6.92
N LEU A 39 -8.12 1.48 -5.59
CA LEU A 39 -7.80 0.22 -4.90
C LEU A 39 -8.90 -0.18 -3.94
N ALA A 40 -9.22 -1.47 -3.90
CA ALA A 40 -10.15 -2.00 -2.92
C ALA A 40 -9.39 -2.48 -1.67
N ARG A 41 -9.79 -1.96 -0.51
CA ARG A 41 -9.29 -2.43 0.79
C ARG A 41 -9.69 -3.89 1.02
N ARG A 42 -8.74 -4.77 1.34
CA ARG A 42 -9.07 -6.15 1.76
C ARG A 42 -8.02 -6.72 2.72
N GLY A 43 -8.44 -7.63 3.60
CA GLY A 43 -7.58 -8.27 4.60
C GLY A 43 -7.02 -9.65 4.21
N ARG A 44 -7.30 -10.16 3.00
CA ARG A 44 -6.80 -11.46 2.49
C ARG A 44 -5.93 -11.27 1.26
N THR A 45 -4.90 -12.11 1.12
CA THR A 45 -3.83 -12.05 0.10
C THR A 45 -4.29 -12.38 -1.31
N ASP A 46 -5.48 -12.97 -1.49
CA ASP A 46 -6.08 -13.23 -2.80
C ASP A 46 -6.21 -11.94 -3.62
N ASN A 47 -5.36 -11.80 -4.64
CA ASN A 47 -5.20 -10.62 -5.51
C ASN A 47 -4.54 -9.40 -4.84
N LEU A 48 -3.54 -9.62 -4.00
CA LEU A 48 -2.76 -8.53 -3.44
C LEU A 48 -2.06 -7.70 -4.54
N VAL A 49 -2.16 -6.38 -4.44
CA VAL A 49 -1.50 -5.41 -5.35
C VAL A 49 -0.55 -4.51 -4.59
N ALA A 50 -0.87 -4.18 -3.35
CA ALA A 50 -0.01 -3.31 -2.56
C ALA A 50 -0.10 -3.53 -1.05
N LYS A 51 1.06 -3.44 -0.39
CA LYS A 51 1.21 -3.38 1.06
C LYS A 51 1.55 -1.95 1.45
N VAL A 52 0.77 -1.36 2.35
CA VAL A 52 1.01 -0.01 2.85
C VAL A 52 1.48 -0.06 4.28
N TYR A 53 2.62 0.57 4.52
CA TYR A 53 3.24 0.71 5.83
C TYR A 53 3.15 2.17 6.24
N TYR A 54 2.81 2.42 7.50
CA TYR A 54 2.95 3.74 8.08
C TYR A 54 4.42 3.95 8.44
N GLN A 55 5.01 5.00 7.89
CA GLN A 55 6.36 5.42 8.25
C GLN A 55 6.21 6.47 9.36
N GLY A 56 6.18 5.98 10.60
CA GLY A 56 6.16 6.85 11.78
C GLY A 56 7.51 7.53 11.99
N SER A 57 7.52 8.61 12.80
CA SER A 57 8.74 9.38 13.12
C SER A 57 9.86 8.57 13.77
N SER A 58 9.57 7.36 14.26
CA SER A 58 10.54 6.47 14.91
C SER A 58 11.22 5.48 13.96
N GLY A 59 11.00 5.57 12.64
CA GLY A 59 11.64 4.70 11.64
C GLY A 59 11.09 3.26 11.56
N ALA A 60 10.20 2.86 12.48
CA ALA A 60 9.51 1.58 12.42
C ALA A 60 8.40 1.63 11.35
N ASN A 61 8.50 0.76 10.35
CA ASN A 61 7.47 0.57 9.33
C ASN A 61 6.39 -0.36 9.86
N THR A 62 5.33 0.20 10.46
CA THR A 62 4.18 -0.62 10.88
C THR A 62 3.30 -0.91 9.67
N MET A 63 3.14 -2.18 9.34
CA MET A 63 2.25 -2.60 8.26
C MET A 63 0.81 -2.20 8.63
N GLN A 64 0.22 -1.31 7.83
CA GLN A 64 -1.11 -0.79 8.08
C GLN A 64 -2.17 -1.61 7.36
N ARG A 65 -2.01 -1.79 6.04
CA ARG A 65 -3.09 -2.27 5.18
C ARG A 65 -2.58 -3.01 3.95
N LEU A 66 -3.46 -3.87 3.44
CA LEU A 66 -3.34 -4.57 2.18
C LEU A 66 -4.41 -4.05 1.21
N TYR A 67 -4.01 -3.90 -0.06
CA TYR A 67 -4.88 -3.41 -1.13
C TYR A 67 -4.83 -4.34 -2.33
N ARG A 68 -5.98 -4.52 -2.97
CA ARG A 68 -6.15 -5.30 -4.21
C ARG A 68 -6.69 -4.44 -5.33
N LYS A 69 -6.64 -4.95 -6.57
CA LYS A 69 -7.38 -4.35 -7.67
C LYS A 69 -8.88 -4.36 -7.32
N PRO A 70 -9.63 -3.30 -7.64
CA PRO A 70 -11.08 -3.36 -7.61
C PRO A 70 -11.49 -4.48 -8.55
N SER A 71 -12.28 -5.42 -8.04
CA SER A 71 -12.92 -6.41 -8.90
C SER A 71 -13.81 -5.64 -9.88
N GLU A 72 -13.59 -5.82 -11.19
CA GLU A 72 -14.56 -5.42 -12.22
C GLU A 72 -15.95 -6.03 -11.93
#